data_AF-A0A527GHZ1-F1
#
_entry.id   AF-A0A527GHZ1-F1
#
_cell.length_a   1.000
_cell.length_b   1.000
_cell.length_c   1.000
_cell.angle_alpha   90.00
_cell.angle_beta   90.00
_cell.angle_gamma   90.00
#
_symmetry.space_group_name_H-M   'P 1'
#
loop_
_entity.id
_entity.type
_entity.pdbx_description
1 polymer ?
#
loop_
_entity_poly.entity_id
_entity_poly.type
_entity_poly.pdbx_seq_one_letter_code
_entity_poly.pdbx_strand_id
1 'polypeptide(L)'
;LFIRFGGIQTAQSYGVAISEGTSVWFGKAESAVRKGHQALVEAVPQSHIDFLRSLPFSATFGDFFFCHAGIRPGNPLEKQSPQDLIWIRDVFHNHPDLYPKIVVHGHTPVPEAEVMANRVNVDTLAWQSGMLSALVVDGADKRILTMTIKEA
;
A
#
# COMPACT_ATOMS: atom_id res chain seq x y z
N LEU A 1 4.02 13.74 5.12
CA LEU A 1 3.24 12.58 4.63
C LEU A 1 3.32 11.41 5.60
N PHE A 2 4.51 10.83 5.83
CA PHE A 2 4.73 9.66 6.71
C PHE A 2 3.96 9.68 8.04
N ILE A 3 4.13 10.71 8.87
CA ILE A 3 3.50 10.80 10.20
C ILE A 3 1.96 10.72 10.13
N ARG A 4 1.34 11.28 9.08
CA ARG A 4 -0.12 11.32 8.91
C ARG A 4 -0.73 10.01 8.43
N PHE A 5 0.08 9.09 7.92
CA PHE A 5 -0.38 7.84 7.28
C PHE A 5 0.36 6.63 7.88
N GLY A 6 0.13 6.37 9.16
CA GLY A 6 0.69 5.20 9.86
C GLY A 6 2.15 5.34 10.32
N GLY A 7 2.79 6.49 10.11
CA GLY A 7 4.19 6.69 10.47
C GLY A 7 4.43 6.68 11.98
N ILE A 8 3.48 7.16 12.79
CA ILE A 8 3.57 7.11 14.25
C ILE A 8 3.58 5.65 14.72
N GLN A 9 2.62 4.85 14.25
CA GLN A 9 2.50 3.43 14.59
C GLN A 9 3.71 2.63 14.08
N THR A 10 4.21 2.97 12.89
CA THR A 10 5.46 2.41 12.35
C THR A 10 6.63 2.71 13.28
N ALA A 11 6.80 3.94 13.73
CA ALA A 11 7.89 4.27 14.64
C ALA A 11 7.75 3.55 15.99
N GLN A 12 6.52 3.46 16.52
CA GLN A 12 6.23 2.77 17.77
C GLN A 12 6.55 1.27 17.69
N SER A 13 6.34 0.61 16.55
CA SER A 13 6.69 -0.80 16.39
C SER A 13 8.20 -1.07 16.42
N TYR A 14 9.02 -0.04 16.18
CA TYR A 14 10.47 -0.04 16.39
C TYR A 14 10.90 0.54 17.75
N GLY A 15 9.97 0.80 18.67
CA GLY A 15 10.26 1.37 19.99
C GLY A 15 10.55 2.88 19.98
N VAL A 16 10.23 3.59 18.89
CA VAL A 16 10.47 5.03 18.75
C VAL A 16 9.19 5.82 18.90
N ALA A 17 9.18 6.77 19.83
CA ALA A 17 8.10 7.73 19.98
C ALA A 17 8.33 8.94 19.07
N ILE A 18 7.42 9.16 18.11
CA ILE A 18 7.36 10.39 17.32
C ILE A 18 5.98 11.03 17.50
N SER A 19 5.91 12.35 17.52
CA SER A 19 4.66 13.11 17.67
C SER A 19 4.45 14.04 16.49
N GLU A 20 3.20 14.22 16.06
CA GLU A 20 2.82 15.41 15.32
C GLU A 20 3.08 16.62 16.22
N GLY A 21 4.02 17.48 15.84
CA GLY A 21 4.38 18.67 16.62
C GLY A 21 3.22 19.67 16.64
N THR A 22 2.21 19.44 17.46
CA THR A 22 0.95 20.21 17.47
C THR A 22 1.00 21.47 18.32
N SER A 23 2.09 21.76 19.01
CA SER A 23 2.23 23.04 19.72
C SER A 23 3.68 23.34 20.08
N VAL A 24 4.44 23.88 19.13
CA VAL A 24 5.69 24.53 19.51
C VAL A 24 5.97 25.76 18.68
N TRP A 25 6.16 26.88 19.39
CA TRP A 25 6.67 28.15 18.88
C TRP A 25 7.74 27.93 17.80
N PHE A 26 7.61 28.66 16.69
CA PHE A 26 8.41 28.55 15.47
C PHE A 26 9.88 28.18 15.77
N GLY A 27 10.29 26.97 15.37
CA GLY A 27 11.65 26.43 15.51
C GLY A 27 11.77 25.12 16.31
N LYS A 28 10.90 24.84 17.29
CA LYS A 28 10.99 23.61 18.10
C LYS A 28 10.31 22.38 17.46
N ALA A 29 9.27 22.57 16.65
CA ALA A 29 8.58 21.48 15.96
C ALA A 29 9.48 20.79 14.92
N GLU A 30 10.27 21.56 14.17
CA GLU A 30 11.24 21.04 13.19
C GLU A 30 12.34 20.21 13.88
N SER A 31 12.83 20.68 15.03
CA SER A 31 13.81 19.95 15.84
C SER A 31 13.25 18.62 16.38
N ALA A 32 11.99 18.58 16.80
CA ALA A 32 11.33 17.36 17.28
C ALA A 32 11.15 16.32 16.16
N VAL A 33 10.71 16.76 14.96
CA VAL A 33 10.60 15.88 13.78
C VAL A 33 11.96 15.33 13.38
N ARG A 34 13.01 16.16 13.37
CA ARG A 34 14.38 15.74 13.03
C ARG A 34 14.92 14.71 14.02
N LYS A 35 14.69 14.90 15.33
CA LYS A 35 15.06 13.94 16.37
C LYS A 35 14.32 12.61 16.22
N GLY A 36 13.00 12.66 15.99
CA GLY A 36 12.20 11.47 15.76
C GLY A 36 12.64 10.70 14.51
N HIS A 37 12.95 11.41 13.42
CA HIS A 37 13.52 10.80 12.22
C HIS A 37 14.86 10.11 12.50
N GLN A 38 15.79 10.79 13.18
CA GLN A 38 17.10 10.20 13.51
C GLN A 38 16.95 8.95 14.38
N ALA A 39 16.12 9.01 15.43
CA ALA A 39 15.88 7.87 16.30
C ALA A 39 15.26 6.68 15.53
N LEU A 40 14.36 6.95 14.58
CA LEU A 40 13.80 5.90 13.73
C LEU A 40 14.85 5.30 12.79
N VAL A 41 15.69 6.12 12.17
CA VAL A 41 16.80 5.64 11.32
C VAL A 41 17.75 4.73 12.11
N GLU A 42 18.04 5.07 13.37
CA GLU A 42 18.89 4.26 14.25
C GLU A 42 18.19 2.97 14.72
N ALA A 43 16.87 3.00 14.93
CA ALA A 43 16.10 1.87 15.43
C ALA A 43 15.74 0.83 14.37
N VAL A 44 15.60 1.21 13.10
CA VAL A 44 15.25 0.26 12.02
C VAL A 44 16.47 -0.58 11.65
N PRO A 45 16.42 -1.91 11.83
CA PRO A 45 17.56 -2.77 11.47
C PRO A 45 17.88 -2.68 9.98
N GLN A 46 19.18 -2.75 9.65
CA GLN A 46 19.63 -2.74 8.25
C GLN A 46 18.98 -3.86 7.42
N SER A 47 18.73 -5.03 8.01
CA SER A 47 18.03 -6.13 7.34
C SER A 47 16.61 -5.78 6.89
N HIS A 48 15.89 -4.93 7.62
CA HIS A 48 14.56 -4.46 7.22
C HIS A 48 14.66 -3.45 6.09
N ILE A 49 15.66 -2.56 6.12
CA ILE A 49 15.94 -1.62 5.02
C ILE A 49 16.28 -2.38 3.74
N ASP A 50 17.14 -3.39 3.83
CA ASP A 50 17.56 -4.21 2.70
C ASP A 50 16.38 -5.03 2.15
N PHE A 51 15.55 -5.59 3.03
CA PHE A 51 14.29 -6.24 2.63
C PHE A 51 13.41 -5.28 1.82
N LEU A 52 13.10 -4.09 2.36
CA LEU A 52 12.26 -3.09 1.67
C LEU A 52 12.84 -2.67 0.31
N ARG A 53 14.16 -2.50 0.22
CA ARG A 53 14.86 -2.17 -1.04
C ARG A 53 14.84 -3.31 -2.05
N SER A 54 14.73 -4.56 -1.59
CA SER A 54 14.68 -5.75 -2.44
C SER A 54 13.30 -6.02 -3.04
N LEU A 55 12.24 -5.40 -2.52
CA LEU A 55 10.87 -5.68 -2.95
C LEU A 55 10.64 -5.20 -4.40
N PRO A 56 10.13 -6.07 -5.29
CA PRO A 56 9.76 -5.65 -6.63
C PRO A 56 8.50 -4.78 -6.57
N PHE A 57 8.36 -3.87 -7.54
CA PHE A 57 7.15 -3.04 -7.67
C PHE A 57 5.94 -3.80 -8.24
N SER A 58 6.19 -4.96 -8.86
CA SER A 58 5.16 -5.82 -9.41
C SER A 58 5.58 -7.29 -9.46
N ALA A 59 4.60 -8.17 -9.61
CA ALA A 59 4.81 -9.58 -9.88
C ALA A 59 3.80 -10.08 -10.93
N THR A 60 4.12 -11.17 -11.64
CA THR A 60 3.25 -11.73 -12.67
C THR A 60 3.16 -13.24 -12.50
N PHE A 61 1.94 -13.76 -12.48
CA PHE A 61 1.67 -15.20 -12.39
C PHE A 61 0.46 -15.55 -13.26
N GLY A 62 0.67 -16.39 -14.28
CA GLY A 62 -0.40 -16.75 -15.22
C GLY A 62 -1.08 -15.51 -15.81
N ASP A 63 -2.39 -15.41 -15.65
CA ASP A 63 -3.23 -14.31 -16.16
C ASP A 63 -3.22 -13.05 -15.27
N PHE A 64 -2.46 -13.04 -14.18
CA PHE A 64 -2.50 -11.98 -13.18
C PHE A 64 -1.23 -11.14 -13.15
N PHE A 65 -1.43 -9.84 -12.97
CA PHE A 65 -0.38 -8.86 -12.69
C PHE A 65 -0.66 -8.21 -11.33
N PHE A 66 0.30 -8.28 -10.41
CA PHE A 66 0.18 -7.76 -9.05
C PHE A 66 0.99 -6.47 -8.94
N CYS A 67 0.40 -5.40 -8.41
CA CYS A 67 1.09 -4.16 -8.07
C CYS A 67 0.39 -3.46 -6.89
N HIS A 68 0.99 -2.42 -6.33
CA HIS A 68 0.40 -1.74 -5.18
C HIS A 68 -0.84 -0.91 -5.55
N ALA A 69 -0.73 -0.03 -6.56
CA ALA A 69 -1.78 0.93 -6.87
C ALA A 69 -2.52 0.67 -8.19
N GLY A 70 -1.78 0.31 -9.24
CA GLY A 70 -2.36 0.09 -10.56
C GLY A 70 -1.33 0.19 -11.68
N ILE A 71 -1.79 0.32 -12.91
CA ILE A 71 -0.95 0.52 -14.09
C ILE A 71 -1.43 1.73 -14.89
N ARG A 72 -0.53 2.38 -15.61
CA ARG A 72 -0.90 3.38 -16.61
C ARG A 72 -1.43 2.69 -17.86
N PRO A 73 -2.70 2.91 -18.24
CA PRO A 73 -3.26 2.36 -19.48
C PRO A 73 -2.49 2.82 -20.72
N GLY A 74 -2.44 1.98 -21.73
CA GLY A 74 -1.67 2.23 -22.97
C GLY A 74 -0.17 1.93 -22.86
N ASN A 75 0.39 1.80 -21.66
CA ASN A 75 1.76 1.35 -21.47
C ASN A 75 1.83 -0.18 -21.33
N PRO A 76 2.80 -0.86 -21.95
CA PRO A 76 3.06 -2.27 -21.68
C PRO A 76 3.36 -2.53 -20.20
N LEU A 77 2.98 -3.72 -19.69
CA LEU A 77 3.11 -4.06 -18.26
C LEU A 77 4.56 -4.00 -17.76
N GLU A 78 5.50 -4.39 -18.62
CA GLU A 78 6.94 -4.38 -18.38
C GLU A 78 7.57 -2.98 -18.49
N LYS A 79 6.81 -1.98 -18.95
CA LYS A 79 7.24 -0.59 -19.10
C LYS A 79 6.50 0.37 -18.17
N GLN A 80 5.83 -0.16 -17.15
CA GLN A 80 5.17 0.64 -16.13
C GLN A 80 6.21 1.37 -15.27
N SER A 81 5.94 2.63 -14.96
CA SER A 81 6.83 3.41 -14.09
C SER A 81 6.64 2.99 -12.63
N PRO A 82 7.70 2.95 -11.80
CA PRO A 82 7.54 2.71 -10.36
C PRO A 82 6.59 3.72 -9.69
N GLN A 83 6.58 4.97 -10.17
CA GLN A 83 5.67 5.99 -9.68
C GLN A 83 4.20 5.61 -9.90
N ASP A 84 3.84 5.11 -11.09
CA ASP A 84 2.47 4.69 -11.37
C ASP A 84 2.12 3.42 -10.58
N LEU A 85 3.02 2.44 -10.53
CA LEU A 85 2.80 1.18 -9.79
C LEU A 85 2.51 1.41 -8.29
N ILE A 86 2.99 2.51 -7.71
CA ILE A 86 2.82 2.85 -6.28
C ILE A 86 1.75 3.94 -6.05
N TRP A 87 1.51 4.85 -6.99
CA TRP A 87 0.74 6.07 -6.69
C TRP A 87 -0.39 6.39 -7.66
N ILE A 88 -0.59 5.62 -8.74
CA ILE A 88 -1.69 5.90 -9.67
C ILE A 88 -3.06 5.72 -9.00
N ARG A 89 -4.03 6.54 -9.40
CA ARG A 89 -5.41 6.51 -8.90
C ARG A 89 -6.41 6.50 -10.05
N ASP A 90 -7.14 7.59 -10.23
CA ASP A 90 -8.33 7.71 -11.09
C ASP A 90 -8.08 7.28 -12.54
N VAL A 91 -6.90 7.59 -13.09
CA VAL A 91 -6.50 7.21 -14.45
C VAL A 91 -6.55 5.70 -14.68
N PHE A 92 -6.18 4.92 -13.67
CA PHE A 92 -6.28 3.46 -13.70
C PHE A 92 -7.65 2.98 -13.22
N HIS A 93 -8.09 3.50 -12.07
CA HIS A 93 -9.27 3.00 -11.37
C HIS A 93 -10.57 3.12 -12.19
N ASN A 94 -10.67 4.18 -13.00
CA ASN A 94 -11.84 4.48 -13.83
C ASN A 94 -11.69 4.00 -15.29
N HIS A 95 -10.62 3.28 -15.63
CA HIS A 95 -10.41 2.83 -17.00
C HIS A 95 -11.27 1.60 -17.31
N PRO A 96 -12.12 1.63 -18.35
CA PRO A 96 -13.09 0.55 -18.59
C PRO A 96 -12.50 -0.64 -19.37
N ASP A 97 -11.45 -0.42 -20.16
CA ASP A 97 -10.96 -1.45 -21.08
C ASP A 97 -10.17 -2.55 -20.37
N LEU A 98 -10.09 -3.70 -21.05
CA LEU A 98 -9.27 -4.83 -20.64
C LEU A 98 -7.77 -4.54 -20.78
N TYR A 99 -7.00 -5.22 -19.95
CA TYR A 99 -5.54 -5.25 -20.03
C TYR A 99 -5.06 -6.62 -20.47
N PRO A 100 -3.78 -6.77 -20.84
CA PRO A 100 -3.20 -8.08 -21.16
C PRO A 100 -3.29 -9.10 -20.01
N LYS A 101 -3.49 -8.64 -18.77
CA LYS A 101 -3.62 -9.45 -17.55
C LYS A 101 -4.63 -8.78 -16.60
N ILE A 102 -5.25 -9.55 -15.71
CA ILE A 102 -6.07 -9.02 -14.63
C ILE A 102 -5.14 -8.36 -13.61
N VAL A 103 -5.34 -7.07 -13.34
CA VAL A 103 -4.51 -6.31 -12.40
C VAL A 103 -5.05 -6.46 -10.98
N VAL A 104 -4.29 -7.11 -10.10
CA VAL A 104 -4.62 -7.24 -8.67
C VAL A 104 -3.88 -6.14 -7.90
N HIS A 105 -4.62 -5.29 -7.19
CA HIS A 105 -4.08 -4.08 -6.59
C HIS A 105 -4.78 -3.66 -5.30
N GLY A 106 -4.29 -2.56 -4.72
CA GLY A 106 -4.90 -1.83 -3.61
C GLY A 106 -4.82 -0.31 -3.81
N HIS A 107 -4.38 0.41 -2.77
CA HIS A 107 -4.05 1.85 -2.74
C HIS A 107 -5.24 2.82 -2.69
N THR A 108 -6.25 2.58 -3.51
CA THR A 108 -7.51 3.33 -3.51
C THR A 108 -8.54 2.47 -2.78
N PRO A 109 -8.85 2.77 -1.51
CA PRO A 109 -9.69 1.91 -0.70
C PRO A 109 -11.14 1.88 -1.20
N VAL A 110 -11.77 0.72 -1.08
CA VAL A 110 -13.18 0.47 -1.40
C VAL A 110 -13.88 -0.19 -0.20
N PRO A 111 -15.21 -0.03 -0.03
CA PRO A 111 -15.92 -0.62 1.12
C PRO A 111 -15.86 -2.16 1.16
N GLU A 112 -15.83 -2.79 -0.01
CA GLU A 112 -15.72 -4.24 -0.20
C GLU A 112 -14.75 -4.51 -1.36
N ALA A 113 -14.10 -5.69 -1.36
CA ALA A 113 -13.19 -6.05 -2.45
C ALA A 113 -13.93 -6.03 -3.80
N GLU A 114 -13.35 -5.35 -4.78
CA GLU A 114 -14.00 -5.08 -6.05
C GLU A 114 -13.41 -5.98 -7.14
N VAL A 115 -14.27 -6.75 -7.82
CA VAL A 115 -13.89 -7.63 -8.92
C VAL A 115 -14.47 -7.07 -10.21
N MET A 116 -13.59 -6.64 -11.11
CA MET A 116 -13.92 -6.19 -12.46
C MET A 116 -13.26 -7.10 -13.49
N ALA A 117 -13.66 -6.97 -14.76
CA ALA A 117 -13.09 -7.77 -15.84
C ALA A 117 -11.59 -7.50 -16.08
N ASN A 118 -11.10 -6.32 -15.72
CA ASN A 118 -9.72 -5.89 -15.93
C ASN A 118 -8.89 -5.78 -14.63
N ARG A 119 -9.53 -5.74 -13.45
CA ARG A 119 -8.83 -5.56 -12.17
C ARG A 119 -9.56 -6.17 -10.98
N VAL A 120 -8.80 -6.48 -9.94
CA VAL A 120 -9.31 -6.87 -8.62
C VAL A 120 -8.69 -5.96 -7.56
N ASN A 121 -9.51 -5.18 -6.87
CA ASN A 121 -9.07 -4.33 -5.76
C ASN A 121 -9.35 -5.04 -4.44
N VAL A 122 -8.30 -5.31 -3.65
CA VAL A 122 -8.42 -5.95 -2.33
C VAL A 122 -8.17 -4.99 -1.17
N ASP A 123 -7.99 -3.69 -1.43
CA ASP A 123 -7.82 -2.69 -0.39
C ASP A 123 -9.17 -2.28 0.19
N THR A 124 -9.53 -2.96 1.28
CA THR A 124 -10.73 -2.67 2.07
C THR A 124 -10.46 -1.76 3.27
N LEU A 125 -9.37 -0.99 3.23
CA LEU A 125 -8.97 -0.06 4.29
C LEU A 125 -8.80 -0.74 5.66
N ALA A 126 -8.17 -1.91 5.70
CA ALA A 126 -8.13 -2.80 6.87
C ALA A 126 -7.75 -2.11 8.19
N TRP A 127 -6.85 -1.12 8.15
CA TRP A 127 -6.40 -0.40 9.35
C TRP A 127 -7.50 0.43 10.02
N GLN A 128 -8.51 0.87 9.26
CA GLN A 128 -9.63 1.69 9.75
C GLN A 128 -10.94 0.91 9.77
N SER A 129 -11.19 0.05 8.78
CA SER A 129 -12.42 -0.74 8.68
C SER A 129 -12.38 -2.02 9.53
N GLY A 130 -11.19 -2.47 9.94
CA GLY A 130 -10.98 -3.76 10.58
C GLY A 130 -11.14 -4.97 9.64
N MET A 131 -11.41 -4.75 8.35
CA MET A 131 -11.59 -5.80 7.33
C MET A 131 -10.36 -5.94 6.45
N LEU A 132 -9.71 -7.11 6.53
CA LEU A 132 -8.65 -7.52 5.64
C LEU A 132 -9.21 -8.44 4.55
N SER A 133 -8.91 -8.15 3.28
CA SER A 133 -9.40 -8.90 2.13
C SER A 133 -8.26 -9.53 1.33
N ALA A 134 -8.54 -10.65 0.66
CA ALA A 134 -7.60 -11.34 -0.20
C ALA A 134 -8.31 -12.01 -1.39
N LEU A 135 -7.64 -12.04 -2.54
CA LEU A 135 -8.04 -12.84 -3.70
C LEU A 135 -7.37 -14.21 -3.62
N VAL A 136 -8.16 -15.27 -3.69
CA VAL A 136 -7.69 -16.65 -3.86
C VAL A 136 -7.92 -17.09 -5.30
N VAL A 137 -6.88 -17.67 -5.90
CA VAL A 137 -6.91 -18.22 -7.26
C VAL A 137 -6.42 -19.66 -7.20
N ASP A 138 -7.29 -20.61 -7.50
CA ASP A 138 -6.99 -22.04 -7.59
C ASP A 138 -7.53 -22.58 -8.92
N GLY A 139 -6.71 -22.46 -9.96
CA GLY A 139 -7.11 -22.78 -11.34
C GLY A 139 -8.33 -21.98 -11.79
N ALA A 140 -9.43 -22.70 -11.99
CA ALA A 140 -10.72 -22.11 -12.37
C ALA A 140 -11.49 -21.50 -11.19
N ASP A 141 -11.22 -21.95 -9.95
CA ASP A 141 -11.88 -21.40 -8.75
C ASP A 141 -11.23 -20.07 -8.34
N LYS A 142 -12.06 -19.06 -8.14
CA LYS A 142 -11.66 -17.71 -7.77
C LYS A 142 -12.64 -17.20 -6.74
N ARG A 143 -12.13 -16.79 -5.58
CA ARG A 143 -12.97 -16.29 -4.48
C ARG A 143 -12.27 -15.20 -3.69
N ILE A 144 -13.06 -14.33 -3.08
CA ILE A 144 -12.57 -13.35 -2.11
C ILE A 144 -12.67 -13.97 -0.72
N LEU A 145 -11.59 -13.89 0.04
CA LEU A 145 -11.58 -14.12 1.47
C LEU A 145 -11.59 -12.77 2.19
N THR A 146 -12.39 -12.68 3.24
CA THR A 146 -12.37 -11.53 4.14
C THR A 146 -12.20 -12.02 5.58
N MET A 147 -11.48 -11.24 6.37
CA MET A 147 -11.35 -11.43 7.81
C MET A 147 -11.63 -10.10 8.48
N THR A 148 -12.58 -10.10 9.42
CA THR A 148 -12.92 -8.92 10.22
C THR A 148 -12.51 -9.16 11.65
N ILE A 149 -11.76 -8.23 12.22
CA ILE A 149 -11.55 -8.22 13.67
C ILE A 149 -12.87 -7.79 14.29
N LYS A 150 -13.57 -8.71 14.96
CA LYS A 150 -14.68 -8.35 15.84
C LYS A 150 -14.07 -7.57 17.02
N GLU A 151 -14.59 -6.37 17.30
CA GLU A 151 -14.26 -5.70 18.55
C GLU A 151 -14.52 -6.66 19.71
N ALA A 152 -13.53 -6.79 20.60
CA ALA A 152 -13.60 -7.62 21.80
C ALA A 152 -14.45 -6.95 22.88
#